data_AF-A0AAE2EJ44-F1
#
_entry.id   AF-A0AAE2EJ44-F1
#
_cell.length_a   1.000
_cell.length_b   1.000
_cell.length_c   1.000
_cell.angle_alpha   90.00
_cell.angle_beta   90.00
_cell.angle_gamma   90.00
#
_symmetry.space_group_name_H-M   'P 1'
#
loop_
_entity.id
_entity.type
_entity.pdbx_description
1 polymer ?
#
loop_
_entity_poly.entity_id
_entity_poly.type
_entity_poly.pdbx_seq_one_letter_code
_entity_poly.pdbx_strand_id
1 'polypeptide(L)' 'MVVAIDELLTKKQLEVLIEQAKEFQYQSLGFIKFENSNWTGSLASQLSDQEKEQLIKRFNIKSKATILINFGKYEKFLN' A
#
# COMPACT_ATOMS: atom_id res chain seq x y z
N MET A 1 7.90 6.48 -1.20
CA MET A 1 8.22 5.61 -0.03
C MET A 1 7.20 4.50 0.04
N VAL A 2 7.61 3.26 0.35
CA VAL A 2 6.74 2.08 0.46
C VAL A 2 6.99 1.41 1.81
N VAL A 3 5.94 1.18 2.60
CA VAL A 3 6.01 0.53 3.91
C VAL A 3 4.97 -0.58 3.97
N ALA A 4 5.34 -1.76 4.47
CA ALA A 4 4.39 -2.85 4.71
C ALA A 4 4.19 -3.05 6.21
N ILE A 5 2.95 -3.35 6.58
CA ILE A 5 2.51 -3.68 7.93
C ILE A 5 1.91 -5.08 7.85
N ASP A 6 2.34 -6.01 8.69
CA ASP A 6 1.90 -7.42 8.69
C ASP A 6 0.48 -7.62 9.27
N GLU A 7 -0.39 -6.63 9.08
CA GLU A 7 -1.76 -6.60 9.54
C GLU A 7 -2.66 -5.89 8.52
N LEU A 8 -3.97 -6.18 8.60
CA LEU A 8 -4.97 -5.44 7.86
C LEU A 8 -5.43 -4.23 8.68
N LEU A 9 -5.03 -3.03 8.26
CA LEU A 9 -5.49 -1.80 8.89
C LEU A 9 -6.98 -1.59 8.63
N THR A 10 -7.72 -1.19 9.65
CA THR A 10 -9.12 -0.79 9.53
C THR A 10 -9.29 0.49 8.73
N LYS A 11 -10.51 0.78 8.26
CA LYS A 11 -10.82 2.04 7.57
C LYS A 11 -10.45 3.26 8.42
N LYS A 12 -10.79 3.24 9.72
CA LYS A 12 -10.48 4.34 10.64
C LYS A 12 -8.97 4.56 10.81
N GLN A 13 -8.17 3.48 10.92
CA GLN A 13 -6.72 3.60 11.00
C GLN A 13 -6.12 4.21 9.72
N LEU A 14 -6.63 3.80 8.56
CA LEU A 14 -6.19 4.37 7.28
C LEU A 14 -6.55 5.85 7.15
N GLU A 15 -7.75 6.25 7.57
CA GLU A 15 -8.17 7.65 7.58
C GLU A 15 -7.23 8.52 8.42
N VAL A 16 -6.90 8.08 9.65
CA VAL A 16 -5.95 8.78 10.52
C VAL A 16 -4.57 8.91 9.87
N LEU A 17 -4.05 7.84 9.25
CA LEU A 17 -2.75 7.88 8.56
C LEU A 17 -2.76 8.81 7.34
N ILE A 18 -3.85 8.83 6.58
CA ILE A 18 -4.02 9.71 5.42
C ILE A 18 -4.09 11.17 5.86
N GLU A 19 -4.78 11.46 6.96
CA GLU A 19 -4.84 12.80 7.54
C GLU A 19 -3.47 13.26 8.04
N GLN A 20 -2.76 12.44 8.82
CA GLN A 20 -1.39 12.73 9.25
C GLN A 20 -0.46 12.94 8.07
N ALA A 21 -0.55 12.11 7.02
CA ALA A 21 0.29 12.27 5.83
C ALA A 21 0.11 13.64 5.15
N LYS A 22 -1.12 14.19 5.14
CA LYS A 22 -1.39 15.54 4.63
C LYS A 22 -0.75 16.62 5.49
N GLU A 23 -0.77 16.48 6.81
CA GLU A 23 -0.10 17.42 7.73
C GLU A 23 1.41 17.47 7.50
N PHE A 24 2.02 16.33 7.18
CA PHE A 24 3.44 16.23 6.81
C PHE A 24 3.74 16.56 5.34
N GLN A 25 2.80 17.18 4.61
CA GLN A 25 2.93 17.59 3.20
C GLN A 25 3.19 16.45 2.21
N TYR A 26 2.86 15.20 2.56
CA TYR A 26 2.84 14.12 1.58
C TYR A 26 1.65 14.32 0.64
N GLN A 27 1.92 14.38 -0.66
CA GLN A 27 0.92 14.72 -1.69
C GLN A 27 -0.20 13.68 -1.79
N SER A 28 0.13 12.40 -1.58
CA SER A 28 -0.87 11.33 -1.56
C SER A 28 -0.32 10.08 -0.87
N LEU A 29 -1.06 9.59 0.14
CA LEU A 29 -0.85 8.28 0.75
C LEU A 29 -1.93 7.33 0.23
N GLY A 30 -1.55 6.40 -0.63
CA GLY A 30 -2.42 5.28 -0.97
C GLY A 30 -2.04 4.03 -0.21
N PHE A 31 -2.92 3.05 -0.30
CA PHE A 31 -2.75 1.78 0.36
C PHE A 31 -3.26 0.64 -0.51
N ILE A 32 -2.69 -0.52 -0.24
CA ILE A 32 -3.09 -1.82 -0.77
C ILE A 32 -3.16 -2.78 0.41
N LYS A 33 -4.14 -3.67 0.39
CA LYS A 33 -4.28 -4.77 1.33
C LYS A 33 -4.15 -6.07 0.59
N PHE A 34 -3.46 -7.01 1.20
CA PHE A 34 -3.37 -8.38 0.76
C PHE A 34 -3.85 -9.29 1.88
N GLU A 35 -4.75 -10.22 1.57
CA GLU A 35 -5.14 -11.33 2.44
C GLU A 35 -5.81 -12.42 1.60
N ASN A 36 -5.53 -13.70 1.86
CA ASN A 36 -6.17 -14.84 1.19
C ASN A 36 -6.10 -14.75 -0.36
N SER A 37 -4.93 -14.38 -0.90
CA SER A 37 -4.71 -14.15 -2.33
C SER A 37 -5.53 -13.02 -2.96
N ASN A 38 -6.25 -12.24 -2.16
CA ASN A 38 -7.04 -11.10 -2.62
C ASN A 38 -6.31 -9.79 -2.35
N TRP A 39 -6.36 -8.92 -3.34
CA TRP A 39 -5.78 -7.58 -3.31
C TRP A 39 -6.89 -6.54 -3.32
N THR A 40 -6.92 -5.65 -2.33
CA THR A 40 -7.92 -4.58 -2.22
C THR A 40 -7.27 -3.25 -1.86
N GLY A 41 -8.02 -2.15 -1.94
CA GLY A 41 -7.54 -0.81 -1.58
C GLY A 41 -7.34 0.10 -2.78
N SER A 42 -6.95 1.34 -2.49
CA SER A 42 -6.93 2.46 -3.44
C SER A 42 -6.08 2.24 -4.69
N LEU A 43 -5.05 1.39 -4.62
CA LEU A 43 -4.19 1.08 -5.78
C LEU A 43 -4.22 -0.37 -6.24
N ALA A 44 -5.03 -1.24 -5.63
CA ALA A 44 -4.96 -2.67 -5.94
C ALA A 44 -5.23 -2.98 -7.43
N SER A 45 -6.13 -2.22 -8.06
CA SER A 45 -6.44 -2.33 -9.50
C SER A 45 -5.39 -1.72 -10.41
N GLN A 46 -4.47 -0.92 -9.88
CA GLN A 46 -3.43 -0.24 -10.65
C GLN A 46 -2.14 -1.08 -10.73
N LEU A 47 -2.02 -2.12 -9.90
CA LEU A 47 -0.89 -3.03 -9.94
C LEU A 47 -1.13 -4.20 -10.91
N SER A 48 -0.15 -4.42 -11.76
CA SER A 48 0.00 -5.67 -12.50
C SER A 48 0.27 -6.85 -11.56
N ASP A 49 0.03 -8.07 -12.05
CA ASP A 49 0.28 -9.27 -11.25
C ASP A 49 1.77 -9.48 -10.94
N GLN A 50 2.66 -9.04 -11.84
CA GLN A 50 4.10 -9.01 -11.58
C GLN A 50 4.47 -8.08 -10.43
N GLU A 51 3.89 -6.88 -10.36
CA GLU A 51 4.15 -5.95 -9.26
C GLU A 51 3.63 -6.48 -7.92
N LYS A 52 2.45 -7.14 -7.93
CA LYS A 52 1.90 -7.82 -6.75
C LYS A 52 2.84 -8.91 -6.24
N GLU A 53 3.36 -9.76 -7.12
CA GLU A 53 4.35 -10.79 -6.75
C GLU A 53 5.64 -10.19 -6.20
N GLN A 54 6.13 -9.11 -6.81
CA GLN A 54 7.32 -8.41 -6.32
C GLN A 54 7.11 -7.83 -4.93
N LEU A 55 5.92 -7.30 -4.62
CA LEU A 55 5.58 -6.80 -3.28
C LEU A 55 5.55 -7.93 -2.24
N ILE A 56 4.95 -9.09 -2.57
CA ILE A 56 4.97 -10.27 -1.68
C ILE A 56 6.42 -10.66 -1.35
N LYS A 57 7.28 -10.77 -2.38
CA LYS A 57 8.68 -11.15 -2.21
C LYS A 57 9.46 -10.10 -1.42
N ARG A 58 9.31 -8.82 -1.78
CA ARG A 58 10.05 -7.69 -1.18
C ARG A 58 9.77 -7.56 0.32
N PHE A 59 8.52 -7.72 0.73
CA PHE A 59 8.11 -7.57 2.12
C PHE A 59 7.96 -8.89 2.86
N ASN A 60 8.30 -10.02 2.23
CA ASN A 60 8.17 -11.37 2.79
C ASN A 60 6.77 -11.63 3.37
N ILE A 61 5.73 -11.23 2.63
CA ILE A 61 4.33 -11.29 3.09
C ILE A 61 3.88 -12.75 3.14
N LYS A 62 3.58 -13.25 4.34
CA LYS A 62 3.23 -14.66 4.56
C LYS A 62 1.73 -14.95 4.52
N SER A 63 0.90 -14.01 4.94
CA SER A 63 -0.54 -14.25 5.10
C SER A 63 -1.37 -13.01 4.74
N LYS A 64 -1.11 -11.91 5.42
CA LYS A 64 -1.79 -10.64 5.20
C LYS A 64 -0.85 -9.47 5.38
N ALA A 65 -1.14 -8.37 4.70
CA ALA A 65 -0.43 -7.12 4.91
C ALA A 65 -1.26 -5.91 4.45
N THR A 66 -0.98 -4.76 5.05
CA THR A 66 -1.31 -3.45 4.51
C THR A 66 -0.03 -2.80 4.03
N ILE A 67 0.03 -2.51 2.74
CA ILE A 67 1.14 -1.81 2.11
C ILE A 67 0.71 -0.36 1.94
N LEU A 68 1.38 0.54 2.65
CA LEU A 68 1.23 1.98 2.54
C LEU A 68 2.24 2.51 1.54
N ILE A 69 1.78 3.40 0.67
CA ILE A 69 2.62 3.92 -0.37
C ILE A 69 2.38 5.41 -0.55
N ASN A 70 3.47 6.16 -0.54
CA ASN A 70 3.48 7.58 -0.84
C ASN A 70 3.89 7.78 -2.31
N PHE A 71 3.01 8.42 -3.09
CA PHE A 71 3.19 8.74 -4.51
C PHE A 71 3.39 10.23 -4.70
N GLY A 72 4.36 10.58 -5.54
CA GLY A 72 4.24 11.76 -6.40
C GLY A 72 3.40 11.43 -7.62
N LYS A 73 2.84 12.46 -8.27
CA LYS A 73 1.84 12.35 -9.36
C LYS A 73 2.19 11.43 -10.56
N TYR A 74 3.43 10.96 -10.72
CA TYR A 74 3.89 10.23 -11.93
C TYR A 74 5.09 9.28 -11.75
N GLU A 75 5.31 8.68 -10.58
CA GLU A 75 6.41 7.70 -10.44
C GLU A 75 5.91 6.26 -10.53
N LYS A 76 6.46 5.51 -11.51
CA LYS A 76 6.32 4.04 -11.54
C LYS A 76 6.96 3.47 -10.28
N PHE A 77 6.22 2.60 -9.59
CA PHE A 77 6.58 2.04 -8.29
C PHE A 77 7.85 1.21 -8.26
N LEU A 78 8.21 0.60 -9.39
CA LEU A 78 9.19 -0.47 -9.52
C LEU A 78 9.99 -0.33 -10.83
N ASN A 79 10.46 0.88 -11.12
CA ASN A 79 11.45 1.13 -12.18
C ASN A 79 12.85 1.29 -11.58
#